data_AF-A0A939VGV4-F1
#
_entry.id   AF-A0A939VGV4-F1
#
_cell.length_a   1.000
_cell.length_b   1.000
_cell.length_c   1.000
_cell.angle_alpha   90.00
_cell.angle_beta   90.00
_cell.angle_gamma   90.00
#
_symmetry.space_group_name_H-M   'P 1'
#
loop_
_entity.id
_entity.type
_entity.pdbx_description
1 polymer ?
#
loop_
_entity_poly.entity_id
_entity_poly.type
_entity_poly.pdbx_seq_one_letter_code
_entity_poly.pdbx_strand_id
1 'polypeptide(L)'
;MNKFLIIFATMLFAFVAKGQDVDSVNYPEYVIPDYEQISKDCGGKAGVNYYNKLAKRFAEYDTTLTLRELQAFYYGQAYLDSYDPYVEYEELGEILSILRQETTLSDLKKVIKLADAIILKNPAEPRAYYYKALAQYIANEDYGEAEMHDARDKFNVLVDVLYSTGNGVSVEKAMHVVNVGHEYLILGLNDFNMNMQSLANIDGHSYDVFDLDSNEYNIDKLYFNVDLILGSWGKMFSEDLNPITTIDLELGVKFVLELRNTKSKNSEFVLVSKEKVEGPLFAEKDSLFCEPVAKNQIVGYFCPMYLRRESENIYNCLVFISSNENGRLYYDTYISRTGRKKDFSVTSNVGMFPGAMMNEMWHDEAQYLRISNIRTKE
;
A
#
# COMPACT_ATOMS: atom_id res chain seq x y z
N MET A 1 -7.14 8.00 -17.28
CA MET A 1 -6.45 9.27 -16.99
C MET A 1 -6.13 9.90 -18.34
N ASN A 2 -6.51 11.17 -18.57
CA ASN A 2 -6.30 11.80 -19.87
C ASN A 2 -4.79 11.88 -20.14
N LYS A 3 -4.29 11.39 -21.30
CA LYS A 3 -2.83 11.35 -21.60
C LYS A 3 -2.18 12.75 -21.49
N PHE A 4 -2.98 13.81 -21.69
CA PHE A 4 -2.56 15.19 -21.48
C PHE A 4 -2.27 15.56 -20.02
N LEU A 5 -2.92 14.94 -19.03
CA LEU A 5 -2.68 15.19 -17.60
C LEU A 5 -1.36 14.53 -17.13
N ILE A 6 -1.01 13.37 -17.71
CA ILE A 6 0.19 12.60 -17.39
C ILE A 6 1.45 13.33 -17.88
N ILE A 7 1.45 13.78 -19.14
CA ILE A 7 2.59 14.45 -19.79
C ILE A 7 2.89 15.82 -19.16
N PHE A 8 1.91 16.50 -18.56
CA PHE A 8 2.11 17.80 -17.91
C PHE A 8 2.43 17.71 -16.41
N ALA A 9 1.99 16.66 -15.71
CA ALA A 9 2.44 16.38 -14.35
C ALA A 9 3.97 16.14 -14.30
N THR A 10 4.54 15.50 -15.32
CA THR A 10 5.99 15.33 -15.49
C THR A 10 6.74 16.66 -15.70
N MET A 11 6.10 17.73 -16.21
CA MET A 11 6.73 19.06 -16.31
C MET A 11 6.67 19.87 -15.01
N LEU A 12 5.63 19.67 -14.19
CA LEU A 12 5.44 20.28 -12.87
C LEU A 12 6.43 19.78 -11.83
N PHE A 13 6.62 18.46 -11.85
CA PHE A 13 7.59 17.72 -11.05
C PHE A 13 8.83 17.38 -11.86
N ALA A 14 9.06 18.11 -12.97
CA ALA A 14 10.34 18.05 -13.63
C ALA A 14 11.37 18.41 -12.57
N PHE A 15 12.05 17.37 -12.08
CA PHE A 15 13.45 17.48 -11.73
C PHE A 15 14.07 18.40 -12.76
N VAL A 16 14.94 19.30 -12.32
CA VAL A 16 15.76 20.08 -13.25
C VAL A 16 16.69 19.08 -13.96
N ALA A 17 16.12 18.27 -14.85
CA ALA A 17 16.75 17.35 -15.77
C ALA A 17 17.17 18.20 -16.96
N LYS A 18 18.06 19.16 -16.68
CA LYS A 18 19.05 19.52 -17.69
C LYS A 18 19.99 18.34 -17.73
N GLY A 19 19.82 17.53 -18.79
CA GLY A 19 20.50 16.27 -19.03
C GLY A 19 21.88 16.17 -18.38
N GLN A 20 21.93 15.39 -17.32
CA GLN A 20 23.11 14.71 -16.82
C GLN A 20 22.63 13.32 -16.40
N ASP A 21 23.52 12.36 -16.55
CA ASP A 21 23.28 10.92 -16.47
C ASP A 21 22.37 10.48 -15.30
N VAL A 22 21.79 9.28 -15.42
CA VAL A 22 20.87 8.57 -14.51
C VAL A 22 21.40 8.42 -13.04
N ASP A 23 22.52 9.05 -12.71
CA ASP A 23 23.13 9.23 -11.39
C ASP A 23 22.78 10.58 -10.70
N SER A 24 21.99 11.48 -11.31
CA SER A 24 21.92 12.88 -10.86
C SER A 24 20.86 13.27 -9.82
N VAL A 25 20.15 12.33 -9.17
CA VAL A 25 19.53 12.63 -7.86
C VAL A 25 20.58 12.31 -6.79
N ASN A 26 21.50 13.25 -6.64
CA ASN A 26 22.80 13.07 -6.03
C ASN A 26 22.71 13.16 -4.48
N TYR A 27 22.20 12.13 -3.82
CA TYR A 27 22.76 11.77 -2.53
C TYR A 27 24.05 11.02 -2.84
N PRO A 28 25.25 11.57 -2.51
CA PRO A 28 26.53 10.93 -2.86
C PRO A 28 26.68 9.53 -2.23
N GLU A 29 25.81 9.20 -1.27
CA GLU A 29 25.63 7.89 -0.67
C GLU A 29 24.18 7.78 -0.20
N TYR A 30 23.49 6.68 -0.51
CA TYR A 30 22.15 6.41 0.06
C TYR A 30 22.27 6.27 1.58
N VAL A 31 21.32 6.85 2.31
CA VAL A 31 21.31 6.89 3.79
C VAL A 31 20.14 6.06 4.30
N ILE A 32 20.44 4.86 4.79
CA ILE A 32 19.46 4.02 5.45
C ILE A 32 18.98 4.69 6.75
N PRO A 33 17.67 4.78 7.02
CA PRO A 33 17.16 5.40 8.23
C PRO A 33 17.59 4.64 9.49
N ASP A 34 18.04 5.36 10.52
CA ASP A 34 18.33 4.79 11.84
C ASP A 34 17.02 4.49 12.58
N TYR A 35 16.41 3.34 12.28
CA TYR A 35 15.12 2.95 12.85
C TYR A 35 15.14 2.79 14.36
N GLU A 36 16.26 2.36 14.95
CA GLU A 36 16.37 2.25 16.40
C GLU A 36 16.26 3.63 17.06
N GLN A 37 16.96 4.61 16.50
CA GLN A 37 16.92 5.98 17.01
C GLN A 37 15.58 6.66 16.71
N ILE A 38 15.03 6.49 15.51
CA ILE A 38 13.71 7.02 15.15
C ILE A 38 12.63 6.44 16.07
N SER A 39 12.70 5.15 16.40
CA SER A 39 11.78 4.51 17.35
C SER A 39 11.88 5.13 18.75
N LYS A 40 13.11 5.41 19.23
CA LYS A 40 13.33 6.09 20.52
C LYS A 40 12.81 7.52 20.52
N ASP A 41 13.01 8.23 19.42
CA ASP A 41 12.68 9.65 19.30
C ASP A 41 11.19 9.90 19.05
N CYS A 42 10.51 9.02 18.28
CA CYS A 42 9.12 9.18 17.87
C CYS A 42 8.15 8.26 18.63
N GLY A 43 8.65 7.25 19.35
CA GLY A 43 7.82 6.31 20.12
C GLY A 43 7.29 6.87 21.45
N GLY A 44 6.07 6.46 21.81
CA GLY A 44 5.42 6.80 23.07
C GLY A 44 5.07 8.29 23.21
N LYS A 45 4.57 8.69 24.39
CA LYS A 45 4.03 10.07 24.61
C LYS A 45 5.04 11.19 24.36
N ALA A 46 6.30 10.99 24.74
CA ALA A 46 7.35 11.98 24.51
C ALA A 46 7.69 12.08 23.01
N GLY A 47 7.66 10.95 22.30
CA GLY A 47 7.94 10.91 20.88
C GLY A 47 6.85 11.53 20.01
N VAL A 48 5.57 11.44 20.43
CA VAL A 48 4.47 12.20 19.79
C VAL A 48 4.78 13.71 19.78
N ASN A 49 5.33 14.26 20.86
CA ASN A 49 5.70 15.69 20.90
C ASN A 49 6.86 16.01 19.95
N TYR A 50 7.84 15.11 19.84
CA TYR A 50 8.96 15.27 18.93
C TYR A 50 8.50 15.22 17.46
N TYR A 51 7.69 14.22 17.10
CA TYR A 51 7.07 14.12 15.78
C TYR A 51 6.25 15.38 15.44
N ASN A 52 5.39 15.83 16.36
CA ASN A 52 4.59 17.05 16.16
C ASN A 52 5.44 18.31 15.98
N LYS A 53 6.61 18.38 16.65
CA LYS A 53 7.57 19.47 16.45
C LYS A 53 8.15 19.43 15.02
N LEU A 54 8.52 18.26 14.52
CA LEU A 54 9.00 18.10 13.15
C LEU A 54 7.91 18.42 12.13
N ALA A 55 6.70 17.91 12.32
CA ALA A 55 5.54 18.20 11.48
C ALA A 55 5.25 19.70 11.41
N LYS A 56 5.34 20.41 12.54
CA LYS A 56 5.19 21.86 12.57
C LYS A 56 6.27 22.57 11.76
N ARG A 57 7.55 22.21 11.96
CA ARG A 57 8.67 22.79 11.20
C ARG A 57 8.53 22.54 9.70
N PHE A 58 8.11 21.34 9.31
CA PHE A 58 7.84 20.99 7.93
C PHE A 58 6.68 21.80 7.34
N ALA A 59 5.59 21.96 8.09
CA ALA A 59 4.45 22.80 7.70
C ALA A 59 4.84 24.29 7.52
N GLU A 60 5.75 24.80 8.35
CA GLU A 60 6.32 26.15 8.29
C GLU A 60 7.42 26.33 7.23
N TYR A 61 7.69 25.28 6.42
CA TYR A 61 8.73 25.28 5.38
C TYR A 61 10.13 25.62 5.93
N ASP A 62 10.46 25.05 7.10
CA ASP A 62 11.78 25.21 7.70
C ASP A 62 12.87 24.50 6.88
N THR A 63 13.58 25.26 6.05
CA THR A 63 14.68 24.77 5.19
C THR A 63 15.92 24.32 5.96
N THR A 64 15.94 24.48 7.28
CA THR A 64 17.03 23.98 8.14
C THR A 64 16.82 22.55 8.63
N LEU A 65 15.69 21.91 8.28
CA LEU A 65 15.46 20.49 8.54
C LEU A 65 16.54 19.65 7.86
N THR A 66 17.28 18.90 8.66
CA THR A 66 18.31 17.98 8.16
C THR A 66 17.68 16.72 7.58
N LEU A 67 18.40 15.97 6.73
CA LEU A 67 17.93 14.67 6.22
C LEU A 67 17.51 13.73 7.36
N ARG A 68 18.29 13.68 8.45
CA ARG A 68 17.97 12.85 9.62
C ARG A 68 16.64 13.26 10.27
N GLU A 69 16.37 14.56 10.36
CA GLU A 69 15.10 15.07 10.89
C GLU A 69 13.94 14.81 9.92
N LEU A 70 14.17 14.89 8.61
CA LEU A 70 13.18 14.56 7.58
C LEU A 70 12.87 13.06 7.54
N GLN A 71 13.88 12.20 7.71
CA GLN A 71 13.70 10.76 7.89
C GLN A 71 12.96 10.47 9.19
N ALA A 72 13.29 11.13 10.31
CA ALA A 72 12.55 11.00 11.56
C ALA A 72 11.11 11.50 11.43
N PHE A 73 10.86 12.52 10.62
CA PHE A 73 9.51 13.01 10.32
C PHE A 73 8.73 12.00 9.48
N TYR A 74 9.29 11.51 8.39
CA TYR A 74 8.60 10.59 7.50
C TYR A 74 8.45 9.18 8.10
N TYR A 75 9.53 8.55 8.54
CA TYR A 75 9.52 7.19 9.11
C TYR A 75 9.00 7.15 10.55
N GLY A 76 9.10 8.26 11.29
CA GLY A 76 8.61 8.36 12.67
C GLY A 76 7.12 8.11 12.82
N GLN A 77 6.35 8.34 11.75
CA GLN A 77 4.91 8.08 11.75
C GLN A 77 4.61 6.61 12.06
N ALA A 78 5.52 5.68 11.71
CA ALA A 78 5.38 4.24 11.98
C ALA A 78 5.40 3.86 13.47
N TYR A 79 5.76 4.79 14.35
CA TYR A 79 5.85 4.60 15.80
C TYR A 79 4.78 5.35 16.59
N LEU A 80 3.83 5.98 15.88
CA LEU A 80 2.66 6.62 16.49
C LEU A 80 1.54 5.59 16.66
N ASP A 81 0.75 5.71 17.73
CA ASP A 81 -0.40 4.82 17.98
C ASP A 81 -1.47 4.89 16.87
N SER A 82 -1.48 5.97 16.10
CA SER A 82 -2.39 6.19 14.96
C SER A 82 -1.88 5.63 13.63
N TYR A 83 -0.72 4.97 13.63
CA TYR A 83 -0.11 4.46 12.40
C TYR A 83 -0.93 3.34 11.79
N ASP A 84 -1.13 3.43 10.48
CA ASP A 84 -1.78 2.41 9.68
C ASP A 84 -1.08 2.33 8.30
N PRO A 85 -0.27 1.29 8.04
CA PRO A 85 0.48 1.16 6.80
C PRO A 85 -0.39 0.90 5.57
N TYR A 86 -1.67 0.54 5.78
CA TYR A 86 -2.63 0.25 4.73
C TYR A 86 -3.73 1.32 4.66
N VAL A 87 -3.52 2.48 5.30
CA VAL A 87 -4.54 3.53 5.32
C VAL A 87 -4.87 4.00 3.90
N GLU A 88 -6.14 3.81 3.54
CA GLU A 88 -6.78 4.42 2.39
C GLU A 88 -7.68 5.55 2.89
N TYR A 89 -7.39 6.78 2.46
CA TYR A 89 -8.19 7.94 2.81
C TYR A 89 -9.41 8.02 1.90
N GLU A 90 -10.61 8.14 2.47
CA GLU A 90 -11.83 8.38 1.70
C GLU A 90 -11.67 9.62 0.80
N GLU A 91 -11.01 10.66 1.33
CA GLU A 91 -10.67 11.87 0.59
C GLU A 91 -9.81 11.59 -0.65
N LEU A 92 -8.88 10.63 -0.57
CA LEU A 92 -8.03 10.25 -1.70
C LEU A 92 -8.83 9.55 -2.78
N GLY A 93 -9.75 8.65 -2.40
CA GLY A 93 -10.68 8.01 -3.33
C GLY A 93 -11.57 9.03 -4.05
N GLU A 94 -12.05 10.04 -3.34
CA GLU A 94 -12.84 11.13 -3.92
C GLU A 94 -12.02 12.02 -4.87
N ILE A 95 -10.78 12.38 -4.49
CA ILE A 95 -9.84 13.10 -5.36
C ILE A 95 -9.66 12.35 -6.68
N LEU A 96 -9.37 11.04 -6.61
CA LEU A 96 -9.17 10.21 -7.81
C LEU A 96 -10.43 10.13 -8.68
N SER A 97 -11.61 10.05 -8.07
CA SER A 97 -12.89 10.03 -8.78
C SER A 97 -13.13 11.34 -9.56
N ILE A 98 -12.82 12.49 -8.93
CA ILE A 98 -12.91 13.81 -9.55
C ILE A 98 -11.93 13.92 -10.72
N LEU A 99 -10.65 13.59 -10.51
CA LEU A 99 -9.59 13.76 -11.51
C LEU A 99 -9.70 12.79 -12.71
N ARG A 100 -10.55 11.76 -12.63
CA ARG A 100 -10.84 10.86 -13.75
C ARG A 100 -11.85 11.43 -14.75
N GLN A 101 -12.52 12.53 -14.40
CA GLN A 101 -13.55 13.17 -15.21
C GLN A 101 -13.03 14.51 -15.77
N GLU A 102 -13.83 15.17 -16.61
CA GLU A 102 -13.55 16.58 -16.94
C GLU A 102 -13.74 17.44 -15.68
N THR A 103 -12.66 18.10 -15.25
CA THR A 103 -12.63 18.85 -13.99
C THR A 103 -12.94 20.32 -14.20
N THR A 104 -13.83 20.89 -13.39
CA THR A 104 -14.06 22.34 -13.31
C THR A 104 -13.16 23.00 -12.26
N LEU A 105 -13.04 24.34 -12.27
CA LEU A 105 -12.37 25.08 -11.19
C LEU A 105 -12.95 24.78 -9.80
N SER A 106 -14.26 24.56 -9.70
CA SER A 106 -14.91 24.19 -8.44
C SER A 106 -14.46 22.79 -7.96
N ASP A 107 -14.28 21.86 -8.89
CA ASP A 107 -13.79 20.51 -8.58
C ASP A 107 -12.34 20.55 -8.12
N LEU A 108 -11.50 21.38 -8.74
CA LEU A 108 -10.10 21.56 -8.32
C LEU A 108 -10.01 22.18 -6.92
N LYS A 109 -10.84 23.19 -6.60
CA LYS A 109 -10.95 23.74 -5.23
C LYS A 109 -11.39 22.67 -4.23
N LYS A 110 -12.24 21.73 -4.64
CA LYS A 110 -12.65 20.59 -3.81
C LYS A 110 -11.48 19.61 -3.60
N VAL A 111 -10.72 19.28 -4.64
CA VAL A 111 -9.51 18.46 -4.54
C VAL A 111 -8.52 19.05 -3.54
N ILE A 112 -8.28 20.36 -3.57
CA ILE A 112 -7.38 21.04 -2.63
C ILE A 112 -7.86 20.89 -1.18
N LYS A 113 -9.17 21.07 -0.93
CA LYS A 113 -9.74 20.88 0.43
C LYS A 113 -9.64 19.43 0.92
N LEU A 114 -9.84 18.47 0.03
CA LEU A 114 -9.70 17.05 0.34
C LEU A 114 -8.25 16.70 0.67
N ALA A 115 -7.30 17.23 -0.10
CA ALA A 115 -5.88 17.06 0.16
C ALA A 115 -5.46 17.71 1.50
N ASP A 116 -5.94 18.92 1.80
CA ASP A 116 -5.71 19.58 3.10
C ASP A 116 -6.26 18.76 4.27
N ALA A 117 -7.40 18.10 4.09
CA ALA A 117 -7.95 17.21 5.11
C ALA A 117 -7.06 15.97 5.35
N ILE A 118 -6.46 15.41 4.30
CA ILE A 118 -5.48 14.32 4.44
C ILE A 118 -4.21 14.82 5.14
N ILE A 119 -3.66 15.97 4.73
CA ILE A 119 -2.46 16.58 5.34
C ILE A 119 -2.67 16.85 6.84
N LEU A 120 -3.88 17.25 7.24
CA LEU A 120 -4.21 17.45 8.65
C LEU A 120 -4.18 16.13 9.45
N LYS A 121 -4.61 15.02 8.84
CA LYS A 121 -4.57 13.69 9.46
C LYS A 121 -3.16 13.11 9.49
N ASN A 122 -2.44 13.26 8.38
CA ASN A 122 -1.07 12.77 8.21
C ASN A 122 -0.23 13.81 7.43
N PRO A 123 0.55 14.65 8.13
CA PRO A 123 1.37 15.67 7.49
C PRO A 123 2.55 15.09 6.68
N ALA A 124 2.83 13.79 6.79
CA ALA A 124 3.87 13.09 6.04
C ALA A 124 3.31 12.24 4.88
N GLU A 125 2.07 12.49 4.44
CA GLU A 125 1.43 11.80 3.32
C GLU A 125 1.76 12.51 1.98
N PRO A 126 2.72 12.01 1.17
CA PRO A 126 3.14 12.64 -0.07
C PRO A 126 2.03 12.69 -1.13
N ARG A 127 1.11 11.72 -1.18
CA ARG A 127 0.03 11.71 -2.18
C ARG A 127 -0.88 12.93 -2.04
N ALA A 128 -1.14 13.38 -0.81
CA ALA A 128 -1.96 14.57 -0.58
C ALA A 128 -1.30 15.84 -1.13
N TYR A 129 0.00 16.02 -0.90
CA TYR A 129 0.74 17.15 -1.47
C TYR A 129 0.81 17.08 -2.99
N TYR A 130 1.01 15.89 -3.57
CA TYR A 130 0.97 15.68 -5.02
C TYR A 130 -0.34 16.17 -5.63
N TYR A 131 -1.49 15.69 -5.13
CA TYR A 131 -2.79 16.06 -5.68
C TYR A 131 -3.15 17.53 -5.42
N LYS A 132 -2.74 18.08 -4.28
CA LYS A 132 -2.89 19.52 -4.00
C LYS A 132 -2.12 20.36 -5.02
N ALA A 133 -0.84 20.08 -5.22
CA ALA A 133 0.01 20.79 -6.17
C ALA A 133 -0.52 20.66 -7.61
N LEU A 134 -0.95 19.45 -8.00
CA LEU A 134 -1.56 19.20 -9.31
C LEU A 134 -2.84 20.05 -9.50
N ALA A 135 -3.73 20.06 -8.51
CA ALA A 135 -4.98 20.82 -8.60
C ALA A 135 -4.75 22.33 -8.64
N GLN A 136 -3.83 22.86 -7.82
CA GLN A 136 -3.45 24.27 -7.82
C GLN A 136 -2.88 24.69 -9.18
N TYR A 137 -2.05 23.83 -9.79
CA TYR A 137 -1.53 24.09 -11.13
C TYR A 137 -2.57 24.10 -12.23
N ILE A 138 -3.47 23.13 -12.26
CA ILE A 138 -4.55 23.11 -13.27
C ILE A 138 -5.46 24.33 -13.08
N ALA A 139 -5.64 24.80 -11.84
CA ALA A 139 -6.49 25.94 -11.53
C ALA A 139 -5.87 27.32 -11.82
N ASN A 140 -4.57 27.39 -12.20
CA ASN A 140 -3.65 28.49 -12.58
C ASN A 140 -4.08 29.98 -12.43
N GLU A 141 -5.34 30.34 -12.64
CA GLU A 141 -5.87 31.71 -12.53
C GLU A 141 -6.36 32.08 -11.11
N ASP A 142 -6.69 31.09 -10.26
CA ASP A 142 -7.26 31.32 -8.91
C ASP A 142 -6.23 31.22 -7.77
N TYR A 143 -5.03 30.74 -8.04
CA TYR A 143 -3.98 30.50 -7.03
C TYR A 143 -2.72 31.31 -7.37
N GLY A 144 -2.16 32.01 -6.38
CA GLY A 144 -0.89 32.71 -6.56
C GLY A 144 0.29 31.74 -6.61
N GLU A 145 1.36 32.09 -7.33
CA GLU A 145 2.56 31.24 -7.49
C GLU A 145 3.09 30.70 -6.15
N ALA A 146 3.10 31.52 -5.09
CA ALA A 146 3.59 31.11 -3.77
C ALA A 146 2.84 29.91 -3.17
N GLU A 147 1.52 29.84 -3.32
CA GLU A 147 0.72 28.71 -2.79
C GLU A 147 0.91 27.44 -3.62
N MET A 148 1.19 27.59 -4.92
CA MET A 148 1.52 26.48 -5.83
C MET A 148 2.89 25.89 -5.50
N HIS A 149 3.87 26.74 -5.20
CA HIS A 149 5.22 26.32 -4.82
C HIS A 149 5.23 25.56 -3.49
N ASP A 150 4.43 25.98 -2.50
CA ASP A 150 4.44 25.36 -1.16
C ASP A 150 4.10 23.86 -1.18
N ALA A 151 2.99 23.47 -1.80
CA ALA A 151 2.57 22.07 -1.85
C ALA A 151 3.53 21.21 -2.69
N ARG A 152 3.99 21.74 -3.83
CA ARG A 152 4.94 21.06 -4.71
C ARG A 152 6.28 20.83 -4.03
N ASP A 153 6.81 21.84 -3.36
CA ASP A 153 8.12 21.74 -2.74
C ASP A 153 8.09 20.81 -1.53
N LYS A 154 7.01 20.83 -0.73
CA LYS A 154 6.79 19.84 0.34
C LYS A 154 6.67 18.41 -0.20
N PHE A 155 5.96 18.22 -1.31
CA PHE A 155 5.92 16.94 -2.01
C PHE A 155 7.33 16.48 -2.40
N ASN A 156 8.12 17.36 -3.04
CA ASN A 156 9.48 17.04 -3.45
C ASN A 156 10.36 16.64 -2.27
N VAL A 157 10.28 17.34 -1.13
CA VAL A 157 11.03 16.97 0.08
C VAL A 157 10.66 15.56 0.56
N LEU A 158 9.39 15.17 0.55
CA LEU A 158 8.98 13.81 0.95
C LEU A 158 9.45 12.74 -0.05
N VAL A 159 9.43 13.05 -1.34
CA VAL A 159 9.97 12.17 -2.39
C VAL A 159 11.49 12.05 -2.27
N ASP A 160 12.20 13.14 -1.97
CA ASP A 160 13.64 13.14 -1.72
C ASP A 160 14.00 12.28 -0.50
N VAL A 161 13.14 12.24 0.54
CA VAL A 161 13.32 11.32 1.68
C VAL A 161 13.22 9.86 1.23
N LEU A 162 12.26 9.52 0.37
CA LEU A 162 12.14 8.16 -0.19
C LEU A 162 13.38 7.77 -1.01
N TYR A 163 13.80 8.65 -1.93
CA TYR A 163 15.00 8.41 -2.75
C TYR A 163 16.32 8.51 -1.96
N SER A 164 16.30 9.11 -0.77
CA SER A 164 17.48 9.15 0.10
C SER A 164 17.95 7.78 0.53
N THR A 165 17.05 6.78 0.57
CA THR A 165 17.40 5.42 1.02
C THR A 165 17.83 4.51 -0.12
N GLY A 166 17.52 4.87 -1.37
CA GLY A 166 17.78 4.01 -2.52
C GLY A 166 17.02 4.44 -3.78
N ASN A 167 17.40 3.88 -4.93
CA ASN A 167 16.69 4.04 -6.22
C ASN A 167 15.83 2.83 -6.61
N GLY A 168 15.79 1.81 -5.75
CA GLY A 168 14.99 0.61 -5.90
C GLY A 168 15.49 -0.40 -6.93
N VAL A 169 16.63 -0.23 -7.61
CA VAL A 169 17.02 -1.17 -8.70
C VAL A 169 17.65 -2.48 -8.21
N SER A 170 17.86 -2.61 -6.90
CA SER A 170 18.45 -3.77 -6.24
C SER A 170 18.08 -3.77 -4.75
N VAL A 171 18.23 -4.90 -4.07
CA VAL A 171 17.97 -5.06 -2.63
C VAL A 171 18.79 -4.06 -1.79
N GLU A 172 20.07 -3.87 -2.14
CA GLU A 172 21.00 -2.96 -1.45
C GLU A 172 20.65 -1.49 -1.65
N LYS A 173 19.84 -1.19 -2.67
CA LYS A 173 19.37 0.15 -3.02
C LYS A 173 17.85 0.25 -2.91
N ALA A 174 17.22 -0.60 -2.11
CA ALA A 174 15.77 -0.60 -1.97
C ALA A 174 15.27 0.75 -1.42
N MET A 175 14.11 1.21 -1.89
CA MET A 175 13.45 2.38 -1.31
C MET A 175 12.70 1.96 -0.04
N HIS A 176 12.94 2.61 1.08
CA HIS A 176 12.27 2.29 2.33
C HIS A 176 10.95 3.04 2.42
N VAL A 177 9.84 2.33 2.66
CA VAL A 177 8.49 2.90 2.71
C VAL A 177 7.78 2.60 4.02
N VAL A 178 6.78 3.42 4.36
CA VAL A 178 5.91 3.23 5.53
C VAL A 178 4.44 3.08 5.16
N ASN A 179 4.10 3.09 3.88
CA ASN A 179 2.74 2.89 3.41
C ASN A 179 2.81 2.28 2.00
N VAL A 180 1.97 1.29 1.75
CA VAL A 180 1.90 0.60 0.44
C VAL A 180 1.58 1.58 -0.69
N GLY A 181 0.74 2.57 -0.43
CA GLY A 181 0.40 3.61 -1.39
C GLY A 181 1.59 4.48 -1.83
N HIS A 182 2.68 4.53 -1.05
CA HIS A 182 3.88 5.26 -1.45
C HIS A 182 4.69 4.51 -2.53
N GLU A 183 4.59 3.19 -2.61
CA GLU A 183 5.22 2.38 -3.66
C GLU A 183 4.59 2.69 -5.02
N TYR A 184 3.25 2.70 -5.07
CA TYR A 184 2.49 3.06 -6.28
C TYR A 184 2.66 4.54 -6.66
N LEU A 185 2.87 5.44 -5.70
CA LEU A 185 3.25 6.81 -5.99
C LEU A 185 4.57 6.85 -6.77
N ILE A 186 5.59 6.12 -6.32
CA ILE A 186 6.89 6.07 -7.01
C ILE A 186 6.75 5.46 -8.41
N LEU A 187 5.96 4.40 -8.60
CA LEU A 187 5.68 3.88 -9.94
C LEU A 187 5.10 4.97 -10.85
N GLY A 188 4.07 5.68 -10.37
CA GLY A 188 3.37 6.71 -11.13
C GLY A 188 4.25 7.91 -11.49
N LEU A 189 5.18 8.31 -10.62
CA LEU A 189 6.10 9.42 -10.89
C LEU A 189 7.11 9.10 -12.00
N ASN A 190 7.44 7.83 -12.19
CA ASN A 190 8.40 7.37 -13.19
C ASN A 190 7.72 6.75 -14.43
N ASP A 191 6.38 6.87 -14.54
CA ASP A 191 5.58 6.25 -15.61
C ASP A 191 5.83 4.74 -15.78
N PHE A 192 6.12 4.05 -14.67
CA PHE A 192 6.33 2.62 -14.67
C PHE A 192 5.00 1.86 -14.67
N ASN A 193 4.93 0.86 -15.55
CA ASN A 193 3.90 -0.16 -15.54
C ASN A 193 4.51 -1.44 -14.94
N MET A 194 3.73 -2.14 -14.13
CA MET A 194 4.14 -3.41 -13.51
C MET A 194 3.27 -4.55 -14.03
N ASN A 195 3.86 -5.74 -14.14
CA ASN A 195 3.15 -6.96 -14.51
C ASN A 195 3.07 -7.98 -13.37
N MET A 196 3.94 -7.89 -12.37
CA MET A 196 3.93 -8.78 -11.20
C MET A 196 4.41 -8.04 -9.96
N GLN A 197 3.83 -8.38 -8.81
CA GLN A 197 4.30 -8.00 -7.48
C GLN A 197 4.53 -9.27 -6.67
N SER A 198 5.62 -9.28 -5.91
CA SER A 198 5.99 -10.38 -5.02
C SER A 198 6.69 -9.86 -3.77
N LEU A 199 6.73 -10.65 -2.71
CA LEU A 199 7.52 -10.32 -1.51
C LEU A 199 8.77 -11.22 -1.48
N ALA A 200 9.93 -10.62 -1.30
CA ALA A 200 11.18 -11.31 -1.07
C ALA A 200 11.64 -11.14 0.39
N ASN A 201 12.16 -12.20 0.99
CA ASN A 201 12.80 -12.14 2.31
C ASN A 201 14.29 -12.43 2.14
N ILE A 202 15.14 -11.43 2.34
CA ILE A 202 16.57 -11.49 2.06
C ILE A 202 17.30 -10.90 3.26
N ASP A 203 18.24 -11.66 3.82
CA ASP A 203 19.08 -11.26 4.95
C ASP A 203 18.32 -10.72 6.18
N GLY A 204 17.11 -11.24 6.41
CA GLY A 204 16.28 -10.85 7.56
C GLY A 204 15.42 -9.61 7.33
N HIS A 205 15.43 -9.06 6.12
CA HIS A 205 14.60 -7.95 5.68
C HIS A 205 13.56 -8.42 4.67
N SER A 206 12.42 -7.74 4.65
CA SER A 206 11.32 -8.00 3.72
C SER A 206 11.23 -6.90 2.67
N TYR A 207 11.04 -7.32 1.42
CA TYR A 207 11.01 -6.43 0.27
C TYR A 207 9.81 -6.71 -0.62
N ASP A 208 9.03 -5.69 -0.91
CA ASP A 208 8.09 -5.72 -2.02
C ASP A 208 8.88 -5.53 -3.32
N VAL A 209 8.70 -6.46 -4.26
CA VAL A 209 9.42 -6.55 -5.53
C VAL A 209 8.43 -6.45 -6.66
N PHE A 210 8.55 -5.39 -7.46
CA PHE A 210 7.69 -5.11 -8.59
C PHE A 210 8.45 -5.43 -9.87
N ASP A 211 7.97 -6.40 -10.64
CA ASP A 211 8.47 -6.68 -11.99
C ASP A 211 7.82 -5.68 -12.95
N LEU A 212 8.67 -4.90 -13.63
CA LEU A 212 8.24 -3.83 -14.50
C LEU A 212 8.11 -4.32 -15.95
N ASP A 213 7.20 -3.68 -16.69
CA ASP A 213 7.20 -3.76 -18.14
C ASP A 213 8.40 -2.98 -18.73
N SER A 214 8.69 -3.20 -20.01
CA SER A 214 9.70 -2.42 -20.72
C SER A 214 9.43 -0.92 -20.58
N ASN A 215 10.44 -0.20 -20.09
CA ASN A 215 10.40 1.23 -19.79
C ASN A 215 11.65 1.93 -20.34
N GLU A 216 11.63 3.26 -20.38
CA GLU A 216 12.72 4.06 -20.96
C GLU A 216 14.05 3.92 -20.21
N TYR A 217 14.03 3.46 -18.96
CA TYR A 217 15.20 3.31 -18.10
C TYR A 217 15.82 1.91 -18.15
N ASN A 218 15.18 0.95 -18.84
CA ASN A 218 15.58 -0.47 -18.85
C ASN A 218 15.71 -1.07 -17.44
N ILE A 219 14.82 -0.69 -16.53
CA ILE A 219 14.75 -1.26 -15.18
C ILE A 219 13.76 -2.42 -15.20
N ASP A 220 14.22 -3.63 -14.88
CA ASP A 220 13.36 -4.82 -14.89
C ASP A 220 12.56 -4.97 -13.58
N LYS A 221 13.13 -4.51 -12.46
CA LYS A 221 12.56 -4.70 -11.13
C LYS A 221 12.75 -3.47 -10.25
N LEU A 222 11.77 -3.19 -9.40
CA LEU A 222 11.89 -2.27 -8.28
C LEU A 222 11.75 -2.99 -6.94
N TYR A 223 12.56 -2.60 -5.97
CA TYR A 223 12.62 -3.15 -4.63
C TYR A 223 12.26 -2.06 -3.61
N PHE A 224 11.27 -2.34 -2.77
CA PHE A 224 10.87 -1.51 -1.65
C PHE A 224 11.10 -2.27 -0.34
N ASN A 225 11.85 -1.70 0.60
CA ASN A 225 11.95 -2.28 1.94
C ASN A 225 10.65 -1.97 2.71
N VAL A 226 9.98 -3.03 3.16
CA VAL A 226 8.66 -2.99 3.81
C VAL A 226 8.72 -3.41 5.28
N ASP A 227 9.90 -3.39 5.91
CA ASP A 227 10.08 -3.84 7.29
C ASP A 227 9.21 -3.08 8.29
N LEU A 228 9.02 -1.77 8.09
CA LEU A 228 8.15 -0.98 8.97
C LEU A 228 6.67 -1.31 8.78
N ILE A 229 6.25 -1.60 7.55
CA ILE A 229 4.88 -2.02 7.22
C ILE A 229 4.60 -3.36 7.91
N LEU A 230 5.46 -4.37 7.69
CA LEU A 230 5.27 -5.70 8.26
C LEU A 230 5.55 -5.76 9.77
N GLY A 231 6.46 -4.93 10.29
CA GLY A 231 6.77 -4.83 11.71
C GLY A 231 5.62 -4.23 12.52
N SER A 232 4.96 -3.20 11.99
CA SER A 232 3.71 -2.67 12.58
C SER A 232 2.59 -3.70 12.53
N TRP A 233 2.51 -4.42 11.41
CA TRP A 233 1.56 -5.51 11.26
C TRP A 233 1.75 -6.62 12.31
N GLY A 234 2.98 -7.02 12.63
CA GLY A 234 3.26 -7.94 13.74
C GLY A 234 2.77 -7.45 15.11
N LYS A 235 2.83 -6.13 15.37
CA LYS A 235 2.32 -5.51 16.61
C LYS A 235 0.79 -5.49 16.65
N MET A 236 0.13 -5.06 15.57
CA MET A 236 -1.33 -5.04 15.44
C MET A 236 -1.94 -6.43 15.72
N PHE A 237 -1.26 -7.50 15.30
CA PHE A 237 -1.74 -8.88 15.48
C PHE A 237 -1.37 -9.49 16.83
N SER A 238 -0.39 -8.93 17.54
CA SER A 238 -0.03 -9.35 18.89
C SER A 238 -0.95 -8.76 19.98
N GLU A 239 -1.60 -7.62 19.70
CA GLU A 239 -2.35 -6.87 20.72
C GLU A 239 -3.88 -6.92 20.56
N ASP A 240 -4.46 -7.24 19.39
CA ASP A 240 -5.92 -7.07 19.15
C ASP A 240 -6.62 -8.18 18.32
N LEU A 241 -6.38 -9.47 18.58
CA LEU A 241 -7.14 -10.53 17.90
C LEU A 241 -8.45 -10.91 18.63
N ASN A 242 -9.54 -10.30 18.14
CA ASN A 242 -10.87 -10.92 18.06
C ASN A 242 -10.84 -12.16 17.12
N PRO A 243 -11.83 -13.07 17.15
CA PRO A 243 -11.63 -14.46 16.75
C PRO A 243 -11.15 -14.63 15.31
N ILE A 244 -10.04 -15.36 15.17
CA ILE A 244 -9.42 -15.71 13.89
C ILE A 244 -10.20 -16.88 13.28
N THR A 245 -10.67 -16.73 12.05
CA THR A 245 -11.18 -17.87 11.27
C THR A 245 -10.04 -18.47 10.45
N THR A 246 -9.74 -19.75 10.68
CA THR A 246 -8.78 -20.49 9.83
C THR A 246 -9.55 -21.44 8.93
N ILE A 247 -9.29 -21.38 7.63
CA ILE A 247 -9.84 -22.26 6.61
C ILE A 247 -8.72 -23.13 6.06
N ASP A 248 -8.89 -24.44 6.11
CA ASP A 248 -8.01 -25.39 5.44
C ASP A 248 -8.29 -25.33 3.94
N LEU A 249 -7.30 -25.01 3.11
CA LEU A 249 -7.43 -24.87 1.68
C LEU A 249 -7.11 -26.20 0.98
N GLU A 250 -8.06 -26.69 0.18
CA GLU A 250 -7.87 -27.81 -0.73
C GLU A 250 -8.20 -27.34 -2.14
N LEU A 251 -7.38 -27.72 -3.13
CA LEU A 251 -7.57 -27.29 -4.50
C LEU A 251 -8.98 -27.63 -5.00
N GLY A 252 -9.64 -26.61 -5.53
CA GLY A 252 -11.01 -26.67 -6.02
C GLY A 252 -12.08 -26.61 -4.95
N VAL A 253 -11.86 -25.83 -3.91
CA VAL A 253 -12.85 -25.55 -2.87
C VAL A 253 -13.44 -24.15 -3.04
N LYS A 254 -14.76 -24.07 -2.92
CA LYS A 254 -15.49 -22.84 -2.59
C LYS A 254 -15.79 -22.82 -1.10
N PHE A 255 -15.56 -21.68 -0.45
CA PHE A 255 -15.91 -21.48 0.95
C PHE A 255 -16.77 -20.23 1.12
N VAL A 256 -17.63 -20.25 2.13
CA VAL A 256 -18.46 -19.11 2.54
C VAL A 256 -18.25 -18.87 4.02
N LEU A 257 -17.86 -17.65 4.37
CA LEU A 257 -17.85 -17.17 5.75
C LEU A 257 -19.03 -16.22 5.97
N GLU A 258 -19.58 -16.23 7.18
CA GLU A 258 -20.63 -15.32 7.62
C GLU A 258 -20.17 -14.55 8.86
N LEU A 259 -20.32 -13.22 8.85
CA LEU A 259 -20.05 -12.39 10.03
C LEU A 259 -21.16 -12.60 11.07
N ARG A 260 -20.79 -13.09 12.25
CA ARG A 260 -21.71 -13.36 13.37
C ARG A 260 -21.31 -12.56 14.60
N ASN A 261 -22.30 -12.05 15.31
CA ASN A 261 -22.08 -11.36 16.59
C ASN A 261 -21.81 -12.39 17.70
N THR A 262 -20.70 -12.20 18.40
CA THR A 262 -20.35 -12.98 19.60
C THR A 262 -20.94 -12.33 20.86
N LYS A 263 -20.97 -13.10 21.95
CA LYS A 263 -21.50 -12.63 23.25
C LYS A 263 -20.71 -11.46 23.87
N SER A 264 -19.48 -11.18 23.40
CA SER A 264 -18.57 -10.18 23.98
C SER A 264 -18.58 -8.82 23.26
N LYS A 265 -19.63 -8.46 22.51
CA LYS A 265 -19.68 -7.29 21.59
C LYS A 265 -18.69 -7.36 20.41
N ASN A 266 -18.04 -8.50 20.20
CA ASN A 266 -17.16 -8.72 19.05
C ASN A 266 -17.92 -9.42 17.93
N SER A 267 -17.58 -9.19 16.67
CA SER A 267 -18.10 -9.97 15.55
C SER A 267 -16.99 -10.87 15.00
N GLU A 268 -17.31 -12.11 14.68
CA GLU A 268 -16.37 -13.08 14.12
C GLU A 268 -16.91 -13.61 12.79
N PHE A 269 -16.02 -13.86 11.84
CA PHE A 269 -16.40 -14.68 10.70
C PHE A 269 -16.53 -16.14 11.15
N VAL A 270 -17.49 -16.85 10.60
CA VAL A 270 -17.67 -18.28 10.84
C VAL A 270 -17.78 -18.97 9.50
N LEU A 271 -17.02 -20.06 9.32
CA LEU A 271 -17.16 -20.91 8.15
C LEU A 271 -18.54 -21.57 8.14
N VAL A 272 -19.38 -21.19 7.17
CA VAL A 272 -20.75 -21.70 7.04
C VAL A 272 -20.91 -22.70 5.90
N SER A 273 -20.02 -22.64 4.89
CA SER A 273 -19.97 -23.63 3.82
C SER A 273 -18.53 -23.82 3.33
N LYS A 274 -18.17 -25.06 3.00
CA LYS A 274 -16.94 -25.45 2.29
C LYS A 274 -17.31 -26.61 1.36
N GLU A 275 -17.33 -26.36 0.06
CA GLU A 275 -17.76 -27.34 -0.94
C GLU A 275 -16.72 -27.50 -2.06
N LYS A 276 -16.61 -28.72 -2.57
CA LYS A 276 -15.74 -28.99 -3.72
C LYS A 276 -16.46 -28.56 -4.99
N VAL A 277 -15.80 -27.76 -5.81
CA VAL A 277 -16.33 -27.32 -7.10
C VAL A 277 -15.91 -28.33 -8.17
N GLU A 278 -16.89 -28.96 -8.81
CA GLU A 278 -16.64 -29.86 -9.94
C GLU A 278 -16.53 -29.08 -11.25
N GLY A 279 -15.49 -29.37 -12.05
CA GLY A 279 -15.28 -28.77 -13.37
C GLY A 279 -13.91 -28.09 -13.53
N PRO A 280 -13.58 -27.61 -14.74
CA PRO A 280 -12.37 -26.83 -14.95
C PRO A 280 -12.51 -25.51 -14.21
N LEU A 281 -11.79 -25.34 -13.11
CA LEU A 281 -11.61 -24.06 -12.39
C LEU A 281 -10.68 -23.10 -13.16
N PHE A 282 -10.81 -23.11 -14.49
CA PHE A 282 -10.27 -22.14 -15.43
C PHE A 282 -11.37 -21.15 -15.85
N ALA A 283 -12.37 -20.98 -14.99
CA ALA A 283 -13.52 -20.15 -15.28
C ALA A 283 -13.10 -18.68 -15.11
N GLU A 284 -13.40 -17.84 -16.11
CA GLU A 284 -13.14 -16.40 -16.04
C GLU A 284 -13.70 -15.84 -14.72
N LYS A 285 -12.99 -14.91 -14.11
CA LYS A 285 -13.29 -14.29 -12.80
C LYS A 285 -14.78 -13.98 -12.59
N ASP A 286 -15.44 -13.45 -13.62
CA ASP A 286 -16.85 -13.05 -13.61
C ASP A 286 -17.83 -14.24 -13.52
N SER A 287 -17.40 -15.43 -13.93
CA SER A 287 -18.19 -16.66 -13.83
C SER A 287 -18.18 -17.29 -12.43
N LEU A 288 -17.14 -17.03 -11.62
CA LEU A 288 -17.04 -17.54 -10.24
C LEU A 288 -17.92 -16.74 -9.27
N PHE A 289 -18.13 -15.45 -9.54
CA PHE A 289 -18.94 -14.54 -8.71
C PHE A 289 -20.16 -14.00 -9.45
N CYS A 290 -20.80 -14.86 -10.26
CA CYS A 290 -22.00 -14.50 -11.01
C CYS A 290 -23.23 -14.23 -10.10
N GLU A 291 -23.23 -14.79 -8.89
CA GLU A 291 -24.24 -14.53 -7.87
C GLU A 291 -23.77 -13.43 -6.90
N PRO A 292 -24.66 -12.49 -6.52
CA PRO A 292 -24.31 -11.43 -5.59
C PRO A 292 -24.01 -11.98 -4.19
N VAL A 293 -22.87 -11.57 -3.62
CA VAL A 293 -22.48 -11.92 -2.24
C VAL A 293 -23.33 -11.14 -1.24
N ALA A 294 -23.84 -11.80 -0.20
CA ALA A 294 -24.61 -11.10 0.83
C ALA A 294 -23.74 -10.11 1.62
N LYS A 295 -24.35 -9.04 2.14
CA LYS A 295 -23.64 -7.98 2.87
C LYS A 295 -22.83 -8.51 4.05
N ASN A 296 -23.30 -9.57 4.71
CA ASN A 296 -22.64 -10.18 5.87
C ASN A 296 -21.73 -11.37 5.55
N GLN A 297 -21.37 -11.56 4.28
CA GLN A 297 -20.67 -12.76 3.82
C GLN A 297 -19.35 -12.45 3.11
N ILE A 298 -18.48 -13.44 3.16
CA ILE A 298 -17.28 -13.57 2.34
C ILE A 298 -17.43 -14.88 1.56
N VAL A 299 -17.33 -14.81 0.24
CA VAL A 299 -17.27 -16.00 -0.62
C VAL A 299 -15.88 -16.08 -1.22
N GLY A 300 -15.24 -17.24 -1.17
CA GLY A 300 -13.95 -17.44 -1.80
C GLY A 300 -13.80 -18.77 -2.49
N TYR A 301 -12.85 -18.81 -3.44
CA TYR A 301 -12.52 -19.97 -4.25
C TYR A 301 -11.01 -20.20 -4.21
N PHE A 302 -10.58 -21.44 -4.02
CA PHE A 302 -9.18 -21.83 -4.17
C PHE A 302 -9.00 -22.68 -5.42
N CYS A 303 -8.38 -22.11 -6.45
CA CYS A 303 -8.35 -22.66 -7.80
C CYS A 303 -6.92 -23.01 -8.22
N PRO A 304 -6.69 -24.12 -8.94
CA PRO A 304 -5.42 -24.35 -9.63
C PRO A 304 -5.30 -23.39 -10.83
N MET A 305 -4.13 -22.79 -11.01
CA MET A 305 -3.81 -22.01 -12.20
C MET A 305 -2.62 -22.63 -12.95
N TYR A 306 -2.79 -22.73 -14.26
CA TYR A 306 -1.75 -23.19 -15.16
C TYR A 306 -1.11 -22.00 -15.85
N LEU A 307 0.17 -21.73 -15.57
CA LEU A 307 0.95 -20.73 -16.27
C LEU A 307 1.94 -21.45 -17.20
N ARG A 308 1.84 -21.16 -18.51
CA ARG A 308 2.81 -21.64 -19.50
C ARG A 308 3.84 -20.56 -19.75
N ARG A 309 5.09 -20.77 -19.34
CA ARG A 309 6.19 -19.84 -19.59
C ARG A 309 7.31 -20.56 -20.31
N GLU A 310 7.61 -20.12 -21.53
CA GLU A 310 8.81 -20.33 -22.39
C GLU A 310 9.55 -21.70 -22.47
N SER A 311 9.27 -22.69 -21.61
CA SER A 311 9.69 -24.10 -21.65
C SER A 311 9.33 -24.89 -20.38
N GLU A 312 8.77 -24.28 -19.33
CA GLU A 312 8.39 -24.95 -18.09
C GLU A 312 6.89 -24.80 -17.76
N ASN A 313 6.32 -25.86 -17.19
CA ASN A 313 4.96 -25.85 -16.67
C ASN A 313 5.02 -25.55 -15.18
N ILE A 314 4.53 -24.38 -14.76
CA ILE A 314 4.42 -24.01 -13.36
C ILE A 314 2.96 -24.20 -12.94
N TYR A 315 2.74 -24.94 -11.85
CA TYR A 315 1.44 -25.11 -11.23
C TYR A 315 1.33 -24.14 -10.06
N ASN A 316 0.53 -23.09 -10.22
CA ASN A 316 0.21 -22.15 -9.14
C ASN A 316 -1.22 -22.40 -8.63
N CYS A 317 -1.53 -21.83 -7.48
CA CYS A 317 -2.86 -21.83 -6.90
C CYS A 317 -3.29 -20.37 -6.67
N LEU A 318 -4.56 -20.07 -6.90
CA LEU A 318 -5.11 -18.73 -6.66
C LEU A 318 -6.27 -18.79 -5.67
N VAL A 319 -6.25 -17.91 -4.66
CA VAL A 319 -7.43 -17.67 -3.83
C VAL A 319 -8.14 -16.43 -4.37
N PHE A 320 -9.36 -16.59 -4.85
CA PHE A 320 -10.27 -15.49 -5.16
C PHE A 320 -11.19 -15.23 -3.96
N ILE A 321 -11.42 -13.97 -3.60
CA ILE A 321 -12.37 -13.60 -2.54
C ILE A 321 -13.24 -12.43 -2.98
N SER A 322 -14.52 -12.51 -2.63
CA SER A 322 -15.49 -11.42 -2.76
C SER A 322 -16.24 -11.20 -1.43
N SER A 323 -16.45 -9.94 -1.05
CA SER A 323 -17.22 -9.54 0.12
C SER A 323 -17.93 -8.20 -0.12
N ASN A 324 -19.11 -8.06 0.45
CA ASN A 324 -19.89 -6.82 0.49
C ASN A 324 -19.92 -6.18 1.88
N GLU A 325 -18.96 -6.55 2.74
CA GLU A 325 -18.78 -5.94 4.06
C GLU A 325 -18.15 -4.56 3.94
N ASN A 326 -18.65 -3.61 4.75
CA ASN A 326 -18.11 -2.25 4.80
C ASN A 326 -16.83 -2.14 5.66
N GLY A 327 -16.46 -3.20 6.37
CA GLY A 327 -15.28 -3.25 7.25
C GLY A 327 -14.01 -3.66 6.51
N ARG A 328 -12.86 -3.41 7.13
CA ARG A 328 -11.55 -3.87 6.63
C ARG A 328 -11.34 -5.34 7.01
N LEU A 329 -11.26 -6.20 5.99
CA LEU A 329 -10.92 -7.61 6.20
C LEU A 329 -9.42 -7.77 6.04
N TYR A 330 -8.79 -8.45 6.99
CA TYR A 330 -7.38 -8.82 6.89
C TYR A 330 -7.28 -10.31 6.62
N TYR A 331 -6.38 -10.69 5.72
CA TYR A 331 -6.14 -12.08 5.41
C TYR A 331 -4.65 -12.38 5.35
N ASP A 332 -4.29 -13.59 5.78
CA ASP A 332 -2.95 -14.15 5.56
C ASP A 332 -3.10 -15.61 5.13
N THR A 333 -2.18 -16.08 4.31
CA THR A 333 -2.06 -17.51 4.00
C THR A 333 -0.86 -18.13 4.68
N TYR A 334 -0.96 -19.42 5.00
CA TYR A 334 0.09 -20.17 5.70
C TYR A 334 0.40 -21.48 4.96
N ILE A 335 1.68 -21.85 5.01
CA ILE A 335 2.17 -23.19 4.63
C ILE A 335 2.66 -23.86 5.90
N SER A 336 2.25 -25.11 6.14
CA SER A 336 2.87 -25.97 7.14
C SER A 336 3.89 -26.88 6.47
N ARG A 337 5.18 -26.64 6.74
CA ARG A 337 6.26 -27.50 6.23
C ARG A 337 6.26 -28.90 6.85
N THR A 338 5.49 -29.13 7.91
CA THR A 338 5.44 -30.41 8.67
C THR A 338 4.03 -31.01 8.78
N GLY A 339 3.00 -30.36 8.21
CA GLY A 339 1.60 -30.77 8.34
C GLY A 339 1.01 -30.59 9.75
N ARG A 340 1.72 -29.90 10.66
CA ARG A 340 1.27 -29.63 12.04
C ARG A 340 0.83 -28.19 12.20
N LYS A 341 -0.31 -27.98 12.86
CA LYS A 341 -0.92 -26.65 13.15
C LYS A 341 -0.05 -25.67 13.97
N LYS A 342 1.15 -26.07 14.41
CA LYS A 342 2.05 -25.23 15.23
C LYS A 342 3.29 -24.74 14.48
N ASP A 343 3.56 -25.28 13.29
CA ASP A 343 4.76 -24.96 12.50
C ASP A 343 4.34 -24.22 11.22
N PHE A 344 3.66 -23.08 11.40
CA PHE A 344 3.17 -22.26 10.31
C PHE A 344 4.13 -21.11 10.03
N SER A 345 4.62 -21.02 8.79
CA SER A 345 5.22 -19.78 8.28
C SER A 345 4.14 -18.98 7.55
N VAL A 346 3.96 -17.72 7.95
CA VAL A 346 3.15 -16.73 7.20
C VAL A 346 3.76 -16.60 5.82
N THR A 347 2.94 -16.60 4.78
CA THR A 347 3.41 -16.37 3.41
C THR A 347 3.48 -14.88 3.13
N SER A 348 4.00 -14.51 1.96
CA SER A 348 4.00 -13.15 1.45
C SER A 348 2.62 -12.55 1.17
N ASN A 349 1.56 -13.37 1.16
CA ASN A 349 0.23 -12.93 0.73
C ASN A 349 -0.60 -12.50 1.93
N VAL A 350 -0.56 -11.19 2.12
CA VAL A 350 -1.11 -10.48 3.24
C VAL A 350 -1.76 -9.24 2.66
N GLY A 351 -3.02 -8.98 3.01
CA GLY A 351 -3.69 -7.81 2.48
C GLY A 351 -4.88 -7.38 3.30
N MET A 352 -5.31 -6.15 3.03
CA MET A 352 -6.48 -5.52 3.61
C MET A 352 -7.53 -5.29 2.51
N PHE A 353 -8.78 -5.67 2.75
CA PHE A 353 -9.90 -5.39 1.85
C PHE A 353 -10.59 -4.07 2.24
N PRO A 354 -10.53 -3.01 1.42
CA PRO A 354 -11.51 -1.93 1.50
C PRO A 354 -12.81 -2.39 0.83
N GLY A 355 -13.97 -2.07 1.43
CA GLY A 355 -15.28 -2.58 1.04
C GLY A 355 -15.51 -2.70 -0.47
N ALA A 356 -15.99 -3.88 -0.87
CA ALA A 356 -16.49 -4.25 -2.18
C ALA A 356 -15.56 -4.02 -3.39
N MET A 357 -14.38 -4.66 -3.46
CA MET A 357 -13.79 -5.12 -4.72
C MET A 357 -12.96 -6.40 -4.52
N MET A 358 -13.07 -7.30 -5.49
CA MET A 358 -12.51 -8.65 -5.56
C MET A 358 -10.98 -8.65 -5.62
N ASN A 359 -10.32 -9.51 -4.81
CA ASN A 359 -8.86 -9.67 -4.81
C ASN A 359 -8.42 -11.07 -5.28
N GLU A 360 -7.24 -11.11 -5.88
CA GLU A 360 -6.55 -12.32 -6.37
C GLU A 360 -5.29 -12.53 -5.54
N MET A 361 -5.14 -13.71 -4.92
CA MET A 361 -3.94 -14.07 -4.18
C MET A 361 -3.16 -15.17 -4.90
N TRP A 362 -1.97 -14.84 -5.40
CA TRP A 362 -1.11 -15.76 -6.15
C TRP A 362 -0.24 -16.60 -5.22
N HIS A 363 -0.35 -17.93 -5.27
CA HIS A 363 0.36 -18.77 -4.31
C HIS A 363 0.90 -20.06 -4.93
N ASP A 364 2.14 -20.42 -4.61
CA ASP A 364 2.76 -21.66 -5.09
C ASP A 364 2.24 -22.90 -4.32
N GLU A 365 2.07 -22.83 -2.98
CA GLU A 365 1.52 -23.94 -2.14
C GLU A 365 0.67 -23.52 -0.90
N ALA A 366 -0.51 -22.88 -1.06
CA ALA A 366 -1.29 -22.39 0.09
C ALA A 366 -2.03 -23.55 0.78
N GLN A 367 -1.83 -23.74 2.09
CA GLN A 367 -2.52 -24.80 2.83
C GLN A 367 -3.62 -24.27 3.75
N TYR A 368 -3.48 -23.04 4.24
CA TYR A 368 -4.44 -22.43 5.14
C TYR A 368 -4.63 -20.96 4.81
N LEU A 369 -5.86 -20.48 4.93
CA LEU A 369 -6.23 -19.07 4.89
C LEU A 369 -6.72 -18.65 6.26
N ARG A 370 -6.15 -17.58 6.82
CA ARG A 370 -6.70 -16.90 7.99
C ARG A 370 -7.41 -15.64 7.54
N ILE A 371 -8.61 -15.43 8.08
CA ILE A 371 -9.35 -14.18 7.92
C ILE A 371 -9.64 -13.61 9.31
N SER A 372 -9.36 -12.33 9.46
CA SER A 372 -9.66 -11.56 10.67
C SER A 372 -10.39 -10.26 10.30
N ASN A 373 -11.21 -9.77 11.23
CA ASN A 373 -11.96 -8.53 11.09
C ASN A 373 -11.42 -7.53 12.10
N ILE A 374 -10.90 -6.39 11.64
CA ILE A 374 -10.61 -5.26 12.53
C ILE A 374 -11.75 -4.27 12.33
N ARG A 375 -12.62 -4.16 13.34
CA ARG A 375 -13.45 -2.97 13.47
C ARG A 375 -12.51 -1.80 13.77
N THR A 376 -12.50 -0.80 12.90
CA THR A 376 -12.10 0.54 13.31
C THR A 376 -12.91 0.89 14.57
N LYS A 377 -12.22 1.28 15.65
CA LYS A 377 -12.91 1.88 16.80
C LYS A 377 -13.69 3.08 16.27
N GLU A 378 -15.01 3.07 16.45
CA GLU A 378 -15.87 4.23 16.18
C GLU A 378 -15.41 5.47 16.96
#